data_AF-A0A7Y5QBH5-F1
#
_entry.id   AF-A0A7Y5QBH5-F1
#
_cell.length_a   1.000
_cell.length_b   1.000
_cell.length_c   1.000
_cell.angle_alpha   90.00
_cell.angle_beta   90.00
_cell.angle_gamma   90.00
#
_symmetry.space_group_name_H-M   'P 1'
#
loop_
_entity.id
_entity.type
_entity.pdbx_description
1 polymer ?
#
loop_
_entity_poly.entity_id
_entity_poly.type
_entity_poly.pdbx_seq_one_letter_code
_entity_poly.pdbx_strand_id
1 'polypeptide(L)'
;MENATSWLLYFIFALVLFVMYLAIRRRWLSPVIVSAVGIVVSVILMTLIGAAQGNTAYQALFVGVLVGGLFSIGTLVMALYFVRSEARRKGQD
;
A
#
# COMPACT_ATOMS: atom_id res chain seq x y z
N MET A 1 -20.65 -17.86 5.11
CA MET A 1 -20.91 -16.58 5.79
C MET A 1 -19.64 -15.77 5.63
N GLU A 2 -19.69 -14.62 4.94
CA GLU A 2 -18.50 -13.80 4.79
C GLU A 2 -17.95 -13.45 6.18
N ASN A 3 -16.71 -13.86 6.44
CA ASN A 3 -16.08 -13.66 7.74
C ASN A 3 -15.95 -12.15 7.97
N ALA A 4 -16.67 -11.61 8.95
CA ALA A 4 -16.62 -10.19 9.33
C ALA A 4 -15.17 -9.68 9.51
N THR A 5 -14.27 -10.58 9.93
CA THR A 5 -12.83 -10.37 10.01
C THR A 5 -12.19 -9.98 8.67
N SER A 6 -12.57 -10.61 7.56
CA SER A 6 -12.03 -10.28 6.23
C SER A 6 -12.42 -8.87 5.79
N TRP A 7 -13.69 -8.50 6.00
CA TRP A 7 -14.19 -7.15 5.74
C TRP A 7 -13.45 -6.10 6.57
N LEU A 8 -13.22 -6.38 7.86
CA LEU A 8 -12.43 -5.51 8.72
C LEU A 8 -10.99 -5.33 8.20
N LEU A 9 -10.35 -6.42 7.78
CA LEU A 9 -8.98 -6.36 7.25
C LEU A 9 -8.91 -5.58 5.92
N TYR A 10 -9.90 -5.72 5.03
CA TYR A 10 -9.99 -4.92 3.82
C TYR A 10 -10.18 -3.43 4.13
N PHE A 11 -11.00 -3.10 5.13
CA PHE A 11 -11.17 -1.73 5.58
C PHE A 11 -9.87 -1.14 6.12
N ILE A 12 -9.13 -1.90 6.94
CA ILE A 12 -7.81 -1.50 7.44
C ILE A 12 -6.83 -1.31 6.29
N PHE A 13 -6.83 -2.21 5.30
CA PHE A 13 -6.00 -2.08 4.10
C PHE A 13 -6.30 -0.80 3.31
N ALA A 14 -7.57 -0.48 3.09
CA ALA A 14 -7.96 0.78 2.46
C ALA A 14 -7.50 2.00 3.27
N LEU A 15 -7.60 1.94 4.61
CA LEU A 15 -7.13 3.00 5.49
C LEU A 15 -5.61 3.20 5.39
N VAL A 16 -4.83 2.11 5.31
CA VAL A 16 -3.37 2.18 5.12
C VAL A 16 -3.02 2.88 3.80
N LEU A 17 -3.69 2.52 2.70
CA LEU A 17 -3.48 3.18 1.40
C LEU A 17 -3.84 4.68 1.47
N PHE A 18 -4.92 5.02 2.16
CA PHE A 18 -5.34 6.41 2.36
C PHE A 18 -4.33 7.21 3.19
N VAL A 19 -3.84 6.65 4.30
CA VAL A 19 -2.82 7.28 5.15
C VAL A 19 -1.50 7.43 4.40
N MET A 20 -1.09 6.44 3.60
CA MET A 20 0.09 6.56 2.73
C MET A 20 -0.04 7.73 1.76
N TYR A 21 -1.18 7.82 1.07
CA TYR A 21 -1.43 8.93 0.14
C TYR A 21 -1.37 10.28 0.86
N LEU A 22 -2.02 10.40 2.02
CA LEU A 22 -1.97 11.63 2.82
C LEU A 22 -0.56 11.96 3.31
N ALA A 23 0.19 10.97 3.79
CA ALA A 23 1.55 11.15 4.29
C ALA A 23 2.51 11.62 3.19
N ILE A 24 2.38 11.07 1.98
CA ILE A 24 3.14 11.52 0.80
C ILE A 24 2.71 12.93 0.40
N ARG A 25 1.40 13.19 0.31
CA ARG A 25 0.86 14.49 -0.11
C ARG A 25 1.19 15.62 0.85
N ARG A 26 1.13 15.37 2.16
CA ARG A 26 1.49 16.34 3.20
C ARG A 26 2.99 16.37 3.49
N ARG A 27 3.80 15.57 2.78
CA ARG A 27 5.25 15.42 2.99
C ARG A 27 5.61 15.14 4.46
N TRP A 28 4.78 14.38 5.17
CA TRP A 28 5.00 14.04 6.59
C TRP A 28 6.31 13.28 6.80
N LEU A 29 6.64 12.42 5.84
CA LEU A 29 7.83 11.58 5.84
C LEU A 29 8.38 11.51 4.41
N SER A 30 9.63 11.07 4.29
CA SER A 30 10.23 10.77 2.99
C SER A 30 9.33 9.78 2.22
N PRO A 31 9.01 10.05 0.94
CA PRO A 31 8.21 9.15 0.11
C PRO A 31 8.75 7.72 0.08
N VAL A 32 10.08 7.57 0.18
CA VAL A 32 10.75 6.26 0.22
C VAL A 32 10.38 5.51 1.48
N ILE A 33 10.38 6.17 2.64
CA ILE A 33 10.05 5.56 3.94
C ILE A 33 8.57 5.19 3.99
N VAL A 34 7.68 6.12 3.59
CA VAL A 34 6.23 5.86 3.55
C VAL A 34 5.90 4.69 2.64
N SER A 35 6.55 4.61 1.48
CA SER A 35 6.36 3.52 0.54
C SER A 35 6.88 2.20 1.11
N ALA A 36 8.11 2.17 1.64
CA ALA A 36 8.69 0.95 2.21
C ALA A 36 7.83 0.36 3.33
N VAL A 37 7.40 1.18 4.28
CA VAL A 37 6.51 0.77 5.38
C VAL A 37 5.15 0.32 4.81
N GLY A 38 4.61 1.06 3.85
CA GLY A 38 3.39 0.74 3.15
C GLY A 38 3.39 -0.64 2.48
N ILE A 39 4.50 -1.00 1.83
CA ILE A 39 4.67 -2.32 1.18
C ILE A 39 4.56 -3.42 2.24
N VAL A 40 5.34 -3.31 3.31
CA VAL A 40 5.41 -4.35 4.35
C VAL A 40 4.04 -4.54 4.99
N VAL A 41 3.38 -3.45 5.37
CA VAL A 41 2.04 -3.50 5.99
C VAL A 41 0.99 -4.07 5.02
N SER A 42 1.05 -3.68 3.74
CA SER A 42 0.13 -4.16 2.70
C SER A 42 0.26 -5.67 2.44
N VAL A 43 1.48 -6.18 2.38
CA VAL A 43 1.76 -7.62 2.19
C VAL A 43 1.24 -8.42 3.39
N ILE A 44 1.49 -7.94 4.61
CA ILE A 44 1.00 -8.57 5.83
C ILE A 44 -0.53 -8.62 5.84
N LEU A 45 -1.20 -7.50 5.56
CA LEU A 45 -2.67 -7.42 5.52
C LEU A 45 -3.28 -8.35 4.48
N MET A 46 -2.75 -8.36 3.24
CA MET A 46 -3.28 -9.23 2.20
C MET A 46 -3.05 -10.72 2.49
N THR A 47 -1.94 -11.06 3.16
CA THR A 47 -1.70 -12.43 3.63
C THR A 47 -2.72 -12.83 4.71
N LEU A 48 -2.99 -11.94 5.68
CA LEU A 48 -4.00 -12.14 6.73
C LEU A 48 -5.41 -12.29 6.15
N ILE A 49 -5.74 -11.49 5.13
CA ILE A 49 -7.02 -11.58 4.40
C ILE A 49 -7.15 -12.94 3.72
N GLY A 50 -6.11 -13.39 3.00
CA GLY A 50 -6.10 -14.70 2.36
C GLY A 50 -6.29 -15.84 3.36
N ALA A 51 -5.63 -15.75 4.52
CA ALA A 51 -5.79 -16.72 5.60
C ALA A 51 -7.22 -16.69 6.19
N ALA A 52 -7.79 -15.51 6.40
CA ALA A 52 -9.15 -15.33 6.92
C ALA A 52 -10.25 -15.82 5.96
N GLN A 53 -9.95 -15.95 4.66
CA GLN A 53 -10.84 -16.53 3.65
C GLN A 53 -10.76 -18.05 3.57
N GLY A 54 -9.88 -18.69 4.35
CA GLY A 54 -9.69 -20.14 4.32
C GLY A 54 -8.80 -20.63 3.17
N ASN A 55 -8.03 -19.74 2.53
CA ASN A 55 -7.04 -20.15 1.55
C ASN A 55 -5.89 -20.88 2.23
N THR A 56 -5.22 -21.76 1.48
CA THR A 56 -3.98 -22.40 1.96
C THR A 56 -2.92 -21.34 2.26
N ALA A 57 -2.08 -21.56 3.27
CA ALA A 57 -1.06 -20.60 3.69
C ALA A 57 -0.15 -20.15 2.52
N TYR A 58 0.21 -21.08 1.63
CA TYR A 58 0.98 -20.77 0.42
C TYR A 58 0.25 -19.82 -0.53
N GLN A 59 -1.04 -20.04 -0.77
CA GLN A 59 -1.85 -19.19 -1.64
C GLN A 59 -2.08 -17.80 -1.03
N ALA A 60 -2.34 -17.74 0.27
CA ALA A 60 -2.49 -16.47 1.00
C ALA A 60 -1.21 -15.63 0.96
N LEU A 61 -0.05 -16.26 1.17
CA LEU A 61 1.25 -15.58 1.12
C LEU A 61 1.60 -15.11 -0.30
N PHE A 62 1.33 -15.95 -1.32
CA PHE A 62 1.56 -15.61 -2.72
C PHE A 62 0.71 -14.42 -3.17
N VAL A 63 -0.59 -14.43 -2.86
CA VAL A 63 -1.50 -13.31 -3.13
C VAL A 63 -1.10 -12.08 -2.33
N GLY A 64 -0.69 -12.26 -1.07
CA GLY A 64 -0.20 -11.20 -0.21
C GLY A 64 0.98 -10.43 -0.80
N VAL A 65 2.00 -11.17 -1.24
CA VAL A 65 3.20 -10.60 -1.86
C VAL A 65 2.88 -9.97 -3.22
N LEU A 66 2.10 -10.63 -4.07
CA LEU A 66 1.75 -10.11 -5.39
C LEU A 66 0.92 -8.83 -5.30
N VAL A 67 -0.22 -8.89 -4.60
CA VAL A 67 -1.17 -7.77 -4.53
C VAL A 67 -0.59 -6.65 -3.68
N GLY A 68 -0.02 -6.97 -2.51
CA GLY A 68 0.62 -5.99 -1.64
C GLY A 68 1.83 -5.32 -2.32
N GLY A 69 2.64 -6.10 -3.03
CA GLY A 69 3.78 -5.58 -3.81
C GLY A 69 3.34 -4.68 -4.97
N LEU A 70 2.41 -5.15 -5.82
CA LEU A 70 1.91 -4.39 -6.97
C LEU A 70 1.29 -3.06 -6.57
N PHE A 71 0.39 -3.06 -5.58
CA PHE A 71 -0.25 -1.82 -5.12
C PHE A 71 0.77 -0.84 -4.57
N SER A 72 1.72 -1.32 -3.78
CA SER A 72 2.69 -0.44 -3.12
C SER A 72 3.75 0.11 -4.08
N ILE A 73 4.20 -0.69 -5.05
CA ILE A 73 5.04 -0.22 -6.16
C ILE A 73 4.27 0.81 -6.99
N GLY A 74 3.00 0.56 -7.31
CA GLY A 74 2.15 1.50 -8.02
C GLY A 74 2.01 2.84 -7.30
N THR A 75 1.78 2.82 -5.98
CA THR A 75 1.74 4.04 -5.15
C THR A 75 3.07 4.78 -5.14
N LEU A 76 4.20 4.07 -5.02
CA LEU A 76 5.53 4.66 -5.08
C LEU A 76 5.81 5.33 -6.43
N VAL A 77 5.47 4.67 -7.55
CA VAL A 77 5.65 5.22 -8.90
C VAL A 77 4.84 6.51 -9.07
N MET A 78 3.58 6.51 -8.65
CA MET A 78 2.74 7.72 -8.68
C MET A 78 3.30 8.83 -7.80
N ALA A 79 3.76 8.51 -6.59
CA ALA A 79 4.38 9.47 -5.69
C ALA A 79 5.65 10.10 -6.30
N LEU A 80 6.54 9.29 -6.89
CA LEU A 80 7.75 9.76 -7.56
C LEU A 80 7.43 10.63 -8.77
N TYR A 81 6.37 10.32 -9.51
CA TYR A 81 5.90 11.15 -10.63
C TYR A 81 5.52 12.55 -10.16
N PHE A 82 4.74 12.67 -9.08
CA PHE A 82 4.33 13.97 -8.53
C PHE A 82 5.50 14.77 -7.94
N VAL A 83 6.41 14.12 -7.22
CA VAL A 83 7.60 14.81 -6.70
C VAL A 83 8.48 15.34 -7.84
N ARG A 84 8.65 14.55 -8.92
CA ARG A 84 9.43 14.98 -10.09
C ARG A 84 8.73 16.03 -10.95
N SER A 85 7.40 16.06 -10.99
CA SER A 85 6.65 17.09 -11.73
C SER A 85 6.69 18.43 -11.00
N GLU A 86 6.63 18.43 -9.66
CA GLU A 86 6.82 19.63 -8.84
C GLU A 86 8.26 20.17 -8.93
N ALA A 87 9.28 19.28 -8.96
CA ALA A 87 10.67 19.69 -9.13
C ALA A 87 10.96 20.29 -10.51
N ARG A 88 10.35 19.75 -11.58
CA ARG A 88 10.48 20.29 -12.94
C ARG A 88 9.84 21.66 -13.10
N ARG A 89 8.74 21.92 -12.38
CA ARG A 89 8.06 23.23 -12.41
C ARG A 89 8.86 24.36 -11.77
N LYS A 90 9.70 24.07 -10.78
CA LYS A 90 10.53 25.09 -10.09
C LYS A 90 11.84 25.44 -10.80
N GLY A 91 12.24 24.70 -11.82
CA GLY A 91 13.48 24.96 -12.59
C GLY A 91 13.29 25.83 -13.84
N GLN A 92 12.10 26.40 -14.03
CA GLN A 92 11.75 27.27 -15.17
C GLN A 92 11.52 28.74 -14.79
N ASP A 93 11.72 29.09 -13.51
CA ASP A 93 11.79 30.48 -13.01
C ASP A 93 13.24 30.83 -12.68
#